data_AF-A0A6P6AIT5-F1
#
_entry.id   AF-A0A6P6AIT5-F1
#
_cell.length_a   1.000
_cell.length_b   1.000
_cell.length_c   1.000
_cell.angle_alpha   90.00
_cell.angle_beta   90.00
_cell.angle_gamma   90.00
#
_symmetry.space_group_name_H-M   'P 1'
#
loop_
_entity.id
_entity.type
_entity.pdbx_description
1 polymer ?
#
loop_
_entity_poly.entity_id
_entity_poly.type
_entity_poly.pdbx_seq_one_letter_code
_entity_poly.pdbx_strand_id
1 'polypeptide(L)'
;MSQGTWPRYPPCASGSCTDPICCSHGRKFTWPELLGKNGQVAKATIEKDNPEVTVEIITPGRVGFPDFCCNRVYLVLDNNGNVTNMPTVG
;
A
#
# COMPACT_ATOMS: atom_id res chain seq x y z
N MET A 1 -12.12 19.73 -11.90
CA MET A 1 -11.11 18.70 -12.21
C MET A 1 -11.55 17.46 -11.47
N SER A 2 -12.15 16.49 -12.15
CA SER A 2 -12.71 15.31 -11.51
C SER A 2 -11.58 14.50 -10.90
N GLN A 3 -11.51 14.46 -9.56
CA GLN A 3 -10.59 13.61 -8.81
C GLN A 3 -10.95 12.15 -9.12
N GLY A 4 -10.34 11.59 -10.16
CA GLY A 4 -10.56 10.22 -10.58
C GLY A 4 -9.93 9.28 -9.55
N THR A 5 -10.76 8.51 -8.86
CA THR A 5 -10.30 7.44 -7.97
C THR A 5 -9.48 6.43 -8.78
N TRP A 6 -8.34 5.98 -8.27
CA TRP A 6 -7.57 4.92 -8.95
C TRP A 6 -8.40 3.63 -9.10
N PRO A 7 -8.22 2.86 -10.19
CA PRO A 7 -8.84 1.54 -10.30
C PRO A 7 -8.26 0.61 -9.22
N ARG A 8 -9.03 -0.42 -8.82
CA ARG A 8 -8.53 -1.50 -7.97
C ARG A 8 -7.33 -2.17 -8.65
N TYR A 9 -6.26 -2.38 -7.89
CA TYR A 9 -5.14 -3.19 -8.36
C TYR A 9 -5.53 -4.68 -8.33
N PRO A 10 -5.10 -5.50 -9.29
CA PRO A 10 -4.43 -5.14 -10.55
C PRO A 10 -5.41 -4.61 -11.62
N PRO A 11 -4.98 -3.70 -12.53
CA PRO A 11 -3.59 -3.35 -12.87
C PRO A 11 -2.98 -2.19 -12.04
N CYS A 12 -1.66 -2.00 -12.19
CA CYS A 12 -0.95 -0.82 -11.69
C CYS A 12 -1.51 0.46 -12.32
N ALA A 13 -1.80 1.47 -11.50
CA ALA A 13 -2.25 2.77 -11.96
C ALA A 13 -1.53 3.89 -11.19
N SER A 14 -0.82 4.75 -11.93
CA SER A 14 -0.08 5.89 -11.36
C SER A 14 -0.29 7.21 -12.12
N GLY A 15 -0.96 7.20 -13.28
CA GLY A 15 -1.13 8.40 -14.11
C GLY A 15 0.22 9.07 -14.41
N SER A 16 0.36 10.35 -14.07
CA SER A 16 1.62 11.11 -14.12
C SER A 16 2.35 11.22 -12.77
N CYS A 17 1.84 10.59 -11.72
CA CYS A 17 2.44 10.64 -10.39
C CYS A 17 3.60 9.63 -10.28
N THR A 18 4.69 10.07 -9.65
CA THR A 18 5.89 9.24 -9.42
C THR A 18 6.30 9.17 -7.95
N ASP A 19 5.51 9.77 -7.07
CA ASP A 19 5.77 9.81 -5.64
C ASP A 19 4.48 9.58 -4.82
N PRO A 20 4.59 9.05 -3.58
CA PRO A 20 3.42 8.72 -2.75
C PRO A 20 2.52 9.92 -2.43
N ILE A 21 3.09 11.13 -2.33
CA ILE A 21 2.33 12.34 -1.97
C ILE A 21 1.39 12.70 -3.12
N CYS A 22 1.88 12.69 -4.36
CA CYS A 22 1.06 12.89 -5.55
C CYS A 22 -0.08 11.86 -5.64
N CYS A 23 0.22 10.58 -5.42
CA CYS A 23 -0.75 9.48 -5.48
C CYS A 23 -1.86 9.56 -4.43
N SER A 24 -1.58 10.18 -3.29
CA SER A 24 -2.44 10.15 -2.11
C SER A 24 -3.79 10.85 -2.30
N HIS A 25 -3.85 11.81 -3.23
CA HIS A 25 -5.01 12.71 -3.39
C HIS A 25 -5.49 13.33 -2.06
N GLY A 26 -4.56 13.60 -1.12
CA GLY A 26 -4.86 14.13 0.21
C GLY A 26 -5.27 13.08 1.26
N ARG A 27 -5.23 11.79 0.92
CA ARG A 27 -5.41 10.68 1.86
C ARG A 27 -4.07 10.28 2.50
N LYS A 28 -4.15 9.40 3.49
CA LYS A 28 -2.95 8.82 4.11
C LYS A 28 -2.23 7.91 3.11
N PHE A 29 -0.91 8.01 3.08
CA PHE A 29 -0.06 7.27 2.14
C PHE A 29 1.10 6.52 2.79
N THR A 30 1.31 6.68 4.10
CA THR A 30 2.33 5.97 4.90
C THR A 30 1.77 5.62 6.28
N TRP A 31 2.12 4.46 6.81
CA TRP A 31 1.58 3.91 8.07
C TRP A 31 2.68 3.40 9.02
N PRO A 32 3.53 4.27 9.58
CA PRO A 32 4.63 3.85 10.45
C PRO A 32 4.15 3.10 11.71
N GLU A 33 2.94 3.40 12.20
CA GLU A 33 2.34 2.77 13.38
C GLU A 33 1.98 1.28 13.19
N LEU A 34 1.96 0.80 11.94
CA LEU A 34 1.65 -0.59 11.61
C LEU A 34 2.88 -1.51 11.63
N LEU A 35 4.08 -0.97 11.76
CA LEU A 35 5.30 -1.76 11.92
C LEU A 35 5.18 -2.68 13.16
N GLY A 36 5.44 -3.97 12.97
CA GLY A 36 5.32 -5.00 14.00
C GLY A 36 3.89 -5.43 14.36
N LYS A 37 2.86 -4.87 13.71
CA LYS A 37 1.46 -5.28 13.91
C LYS A 37 1.14 -6.53 13.10
N ASN A 38 0.05 -7.21 13.46
CA ASN A 38 -0.49 -8.32 12.69
C ASN A 38 -0.87 -7.86 11.26
N GLY A 39 -0.48 -8.64 10.26
CA GLY A 39 -0.65 -8.30 8.85
C GLY A 39 -2.11 -8.10 8.41
N GLN A 40 -3.05 -8.90 8.92
CA GLN A 40 -4.46 -8.79 8.56
C GLN A 40 -5.09 -7.52 9.15
N VAL A 41 -4.73 -7.18 10.40
CA VAL A 41 -5.14 -5.92 11.03
C VAL A 41 -4.56 -4.73 10.29
N ALA A 42 -3.27 -4.80 9.92
CA ALA A 42 -2.60 -3.75 9.16
C ALA A 42 -3.24 -3.55 7.77
N LYS A 43 -3.51 -4.64 7.04
CA LYS A 43 -4.23 -4.60 5.76
C LYS A 43 -5.58 -3.90 5.87
N ALA A 44 -6.42 -4.32 6.81
CA ALA A 44 -7.73 -3.73 7.01
C ALA A 44 -7.66 -2.24 7.41
N THR A 45 -6.63 -1.85 8.18
CA THR A 45 -6.40 -0.45 8.55
C THR A 45 -6.03 0.39 7.33
N ILE A 46 -5.11 -0.09 6.48
CA ILE A 46 -4.67 0.61 5.26
C ILE A 46 -5.84 0.80 4.29
N GLU A 47 -6.58 -0.27 3.98
CA GLU A 47 -7.71 -0.22 3.03
C GLU A 47 -8.86 0.67 3.53
N LYS A 48 -8.98 0.84 4.86
CA LYS A 48 -9.93 1.77 5.49
C LYS A 48 -9.44 3.22 5.44
N ASP A 49 -8.16 3.46 5.74
CA ASP A 49 -7.56 4.80 5.75
C ASP A 49 -7.45 5.38 4.33
N ASN A 50 -7.17 4.51 3.35
CA ASN A 50 -7.07 4.88 1.94
C ASN A 50 -7.76 3.82 1.06
N PRO A 51 -9.03 4.02 0.66
CA PRO A 51 -9.78 3.06 -0.15
C PRO A 51 -9.34 3.04 -1.63
N GLU A 52 -8.42 3.92 -2.05
CA GLU A 52 -7.87 3.92 -3.41
C GLU A 52 -6.68 2.97 -3.59
N VAL A 53 -6.19 2.37 -2.50
CA VAL A 53 -5.07 1.44 -2.55
C VAL A 53 -5.53 0.01 -2.29
N THR A 54 -4.82 -0.93 -2.88
CA THR A 54 -4.94 -2.36 -2.61
C THR A 54 -3.70 -2.83 -1.87
N VAL A 55 -3.89 -3.59 -0.81
CA VAL A 55 -2.77 -4.13 -0.03
C VAL A 55 -2.35 -5.48 -0.58
N GLU A 56 -1.12 -5.54 -1.09
CA GLU A 56 -0.44 -6.76 -1.54
C GLU A 56 0.45 -7.28 -0.42
N ILE A 57 0.14 -8.48 0.08
CA ILE A 57 0.88 -9.11 1.17
C ILE A 57 2.07 -9.88 0.59
N ILE A 58 3.28 -9.49 0.98
CA ILE A 58 4.51 -10.22 0.67
C ILE A 58 4.84 -11.13 1.85
N THR A 59 4.72 -12.44 1.64
CA THR A 59 5.10 -13.44 2.63
C THR A 59 6.63 -13.57 2.74
N PRO A 60 7.15 -14.04 3.87
CA PRO A 60 8.58 -14.30 4.05
C PRO A 60 9.21 -15.07 2.87
N GLY A 61 10.40 -14.65 2.45
CA GLY A 61 11.14 -15.28 1.35
C GLY A 61 10.63 -14.92 -0.05
N ARG A 62 9.59 -14.08 -0.18
CA ARG A 62 9.18 -13.48 -1.45
C ARG A 62 9.67 -12.03 -1.55
N VAL A 63 9.86 -11.59 -2.77
CA VAL A 63 10.21 -10.20 -3.10
C VAL A 63 9.06 -9.62 -3.92
N GLY A 64 8.65 -8.40 -3.60
CA GLY A 64 7.67 -7.66 -4.40
C GLY A 64 8.24 -7.27 -5.77
N PHE A 65 7.38 -6.81 -6.66
CA PHE A 65 7.84 -6.19 -7.90
C PHE A 65 8.44 -4.81 -7.60
N PRO A 66 9.52 -4.41 -8.31
CA PRO A 66 10.19 -3.13 -8.10
C PRO A 66 9.48 -1.95 -8.79
N ASP A 67 8.24 -2.11 -9.24
CA ASP A 67 7.43 -1.08 -9.86
C ASP A 67 6.77 -0.17 -8.82
N PHE A 68 6.35 1.03 -9.24
CA PHE A 68 5.65 2.01 -8.41
C PHE A 68 4.21 2.18 -8.88
N CYS A 69 3.24 1.89 -8.01
CA CYS A 69 1.80 1.94 -8.28
C CYS A 69 1.07 2.81 -7.25
N CYS A 70 0.43 3.90 -7.68
CA CYS A 70 -0.34 4.77 -6.78
C CYS A 70 -1.50 4.05 -6.07
N ASN A 71 -1.98 2.96 -6.66
CA ASN A 71 -3.11 2.17 -6.16
C ASN A 71 -2.68 0.91 -5.40
N ARG A 72 -1.43 0.82 -4.94
CA ARG A 72 -0.89 -0.34 -4.21
C ARG A 72 -0.13 0.08 -2.97
N VAL A 73 -0.16 -0.79 -1.97
CA VAL A 73 0.75 -0.77 -0.81
C VAL A 73 1.28 -2.19 -0.61
N TYR A 74 2.60 -2.33 -0.54
CA TYR A 74 3.20 -3.58 -0.11
C TYR A 74 3.22 -3.72 1.41
N LEU A 75 2.74 -4.87 1.87
CA LEU A 75 2.77 -5.27 3.28
C LEU A 75 3.65 -6.50 3.43
N VAL A 76 4.88 -6.32 3.90
CA VAL A 76 5.87 -7.39 4.05
C VAL A 76 5.74 -8.00 5.44
N LEU A 77 5.51 -9.30 5.51
CA LEU A 77 5.33 -10.02 6.77
C LEU A 77 6.55 -10.85 7.13
N ASP A 78 6.79 -11.03 8.44
CA ASP A 78 7.71 -12.04 8.98
C ASP A 78 7.02 -13.42 9.09
N ASN A 79 7.79 -14.41 9.57
CA ASN A 79 7.29 -15.78 9.78
C ASN A 79 6.18 -15.87 10.85
N ASN A 80 5.99 -14.83 11.67
CA ASN A 80 4.94 -14.74 12.68
C ASN A 80 3.70 -14.00 12.15
N GLY A 81 3.70 -13.55 10.88
CA GLY A 81 2.62 -12.78 10.28
C GLY A 81 2.58 -11.31 10.72
N ASN A 82 3.69 -10.78 11.24
CA ASN A 82 3.81 -9.38 11.64
C ASN A 82 4.48 -8.55 10.55
N VAL A 83 4.05 -7.29 10.42
CA VAL A 83 4.58 -6.35 9.44
C VAL A 83 6.02 -5.99 9.76
N THR A 84 6.90 -6.06 8.76
CA THR A 84 8.34 -5.80 8.89
C THR A 84 8.80 -4.53 8.18
N ASN A 85 8.01 -4.02 7.24
CA ASN A 85 8.28 -2.76 6.55
C ASN A 85 7.42 -1.62 7.10
N MET A 86 7.79 -0.39 6.79
CA MET A 86 6.89 0.76 6.93
C MET A 86 5.97 0.78 5.69
N PRO A 87 4.67 0.44 5.81
CA PRO A 87 3.78 0.40 4.66
C PRO A 87 3.64 1.81 4.07
N THR A 88 3.84 1.92 2.76
CA THR A 88 3.78 3.16 1.99
C THR A 88 3.19 2.88 0.62
N VAL A 89 2.46 3.85 0.06
CA VAL A 89 1.92 3.78 -1.31
C VAL A 89 3.05 3.64 -2.32
N GLY A 90 2.91 2.67 -3.22
CA GLY A 90 3.89 2.28 -4.22
C GLY A 90 3.77 0.82 -4.66
#